data_AF-A0A127CKF7-F1
#
_entry.id   AF-A0A127CKF7-F1
#
_cell.length_a   1.000
_cell.length_b   1.000
_cell.length_c   1.000
_cell.angle_alpha   90.00
_cell.angle_beta   90.00
_cell.angle_gamma   90.00
#
_symmetry.space_group_name_H-M   'P 1'
#
loop_
_entity.id
_entity.type
_entity.pdbx_description
1 polymer ?
#
loop_
_entity_poly.entity_id
_entity_poly.type
_entity_poly.pdbx_seq_one_letter_code
_entity_poly.pdbx_strand_id
1 'polypeptide(L)'
;MAANEPSWSFDEHPQPYGDQLAPSERDRLRQADDLDWPRRCAARLQTAFAVYKAHYPDYAAGAPTDVALKQWMDYMVRLGSNEASGCVVSLLEVAIDDILFDEGPFPDLFCGKLAREPASEAEQHLSALLAKMTEYAETLNRDAVEAFLRLGEDTMTTRFNPDIRYFLERTLAWQTGKPLSPEFREIVIAQMGQERLDDVEKAYGRNDLRGVIETSPECTSWSDEIVPKEALNVETIWRR
;
A
#
# COMPACT_ATOMS: atom_id res chain seq x y z
N MET A 1 30.42 22.17 20.75
CA MET A 1 29.49 22.93 19.91
C MET A 1 28.63 21.90 19.21
N ALA A 2 27.37 21.77 19.61
CA ALA A 2 26.43 20.96 18.87
C ALA A 2 26.25 21.65 17.51
N ALA A 3 26.57 20.96 16.42
CA ALA A 3 26.14 21.40 15.11
C ALA A 3 24.61 21.43 15.16
N ASN A 4 24.01 22.60 14.94
CA ASN A 4 22.59 22.67 14.64
C ASN A 4 22.42 21.87 13.35
N GLU A 5 21.98 20.62 13.46
CA GLU A 5 21.45 19.90 12.30
C GLU A 5 20.36 20.79 11.71
N PRO A 6 20.46 21.21 10.44
CA PRO A 6 19.33 21.85 9.80
C PRO A 6 18.20 20.83 9.82
N SER A 7 17.18 21.06 10.64
CA SER A 7 15.98 20.22 10.66
C SER A 7 15.28 20.40 9.32
N TRP A 8 15.56 19.51 8.36
CA TRP A 8 14.91 19.55 7.07
C TRP A 8 13.40 19.36 7.24
N SER A 9 12.60 20.26 6.67
CA SER A 9 11.15 20.20 6.70
C SER A 9 10.60 20.17 5.28
N PHE A 10 9.86 19.12 4.94
CA PHE A 10 9.17 19.01 3.66
C PHE A 10 7.96 19.95 3.55
N ASP A 11 7.46 20.49 4.67
CA ASP A 11 6.38 21.50 4.65
C ASP A 11 6.91 22.86 4.22
N GLU A 12 8.14 23.20 4.62
CA GLU A 12 8.82 24.43 4.22
C GLU A 12 9.49 24.31 2.83
N HIS A 13 9.86 23.08 2.45
CA HIS A 13 10.56 22.76 1.21
C HIS A 13 9.82 21.65 0.43
N PRO A 14 8.58 21.92 -0.02
CA PRO A 14 7.76 20.92 -0.67
C PRO A 14 8.32 20.51 -2.03
N GLN A 15 7.90 19.36 -2.54
CA GLN A 15 8.16 18.95 -3.92
C GLN A 15 7.71 20.08 -4.88
N PRO A 16 8.61 20.59 -5.75
CA PRO A 16 8.22 21.61 -6.71
C PRO A 16 7.08 21.15 -7.62
N TYR A 17 6.04 21.97 -7.73
CA TYR A 17 4.92 21.77 -8.65
C TYR A 17 5.34 21.99 -10.11
N GLY A 18 4.54 21.49 -11.06
CA GLY A 18 4.91 21.48 -12.48
C GLY A 18 5.16 22.87 -13.10
N ASP A 19 4.57 23.92 -12.56
CA ASP A 19 4.77 25.32 -12.95
C ASP A 19 6.05 25.94 -12.36
N GLN A 20 6.56 25.38 -11.26
CA GLN A 20 7.83 25.75 -10.62
C GLN A 20 9.03 25.07 -11.29
N LEU A 21 8.80 24.09 -12.16
CA LEU A 21 9.85 23.39 -12.89
C LEU A 21 10.29 24.16 -14.16
N ALA A 22 11.61 24.29 -14.30
CA ALA A 22 12.21 24.75 -15.54
C ALA A 22 11.83 23.82 -16.71
N PRO A 23 11.71 24.33 -17.95
CA PRO A 23 11.41 23.49 -19.12
C PRO A 23 12.35 22.28 -19.26
N SER A 24 13.65 22.47 -19.00
CA SER A 24 14.65 21.40 -19.03
C SER A 24 14.51 20.36 -17.92
N GLU A 25 13.86 20.70 -16.80
CA GLU A 25 13.53 19.72 -15.75
C GLU A 25 12.35 18.87 -16.18
N ARG A 26 11.30 19.49 -16.74
CA ARG A 26 10.14 18.79 -17.28
C ARG A 26 10.52 17.82 -18.40
N ASP A 27 11.39 18.24 -19.32
CA ASP A 27 11.84 17.38 -20.40
C ASP A 27 12.66 16.18 -19.90
N ARG A 28 13.50 16.37 -18.86
CA ARG A 28 14.23 15.27 -18.23
C ARG A 28 13.30 14.26 -17.56
N LEU A 29 12.27 14.73 -16.84
CA LEU A 29 11.29 13.85 -16.21
C LEU A 29 10.54 13.03 -17.26
N ARG A 30 10.09 13.67 -18.36
CA ARG A 30 9.44 12.97 -19.48
C ARG A 30 10.35 11.92 -20.12
N GLN A 31 11.62 12.25 -20.36
CA GLN A 31 12.58 11.28 -20.91
C GLN A 31 12.82 10.09 -19.96
N ALA A 32 12.79 10.34 -18.65
CA ALA A 32 12.91 9.26 -17.67
C ALA A 32 11.70 8.33 -17.70
N ASP A 33 10.49 8.84 -17.93
CA ASP A 33 9.28 8.03 -18.11
C ASP A 33 9.40 7.10 -19.34
N ASP A 34 9.97 7.59 -20.45
CA ASP A 34 10.19 6.79 -21.66
C ASP A 34 11.18 5.62 -21.43
N LEU A 35 12.12 5.77 -20.48
CA LEU A 35 13.13 4.76 -20.14
C LEU A 35 12.60 3.67 -19.20
N ASP A 36 11.53 3.95 -18.45
CA ASP A 36 11.01 3.05 -17.41
C ASP A 36 9.95 2.04 -17.91
N TRP A 37 9.79 1.91 -19.24
CA TRP A 37 8.89 0.92 -19.84
C TRP A 37 9.38 -0.53 -19.60
N PRO A 38 8.51 -1.47 -19.19
CA PRO A 38 7.09 -1.32 -18.90
C PRO A 38 6.72 -1.03 -17.43
N ARG A 39 7.67 -1.01 -16.47
CA ARG A 39 7.47 -0.60 -15.05
C ARG A 39 8.76 -0.87 -14.24
N ARG A 40 9.78 -0.03 -14.39
CA ARG A 40 10.90 -0.03 -13.42
C ARG A 40 10.97 1.21 -12.56
N CYS A 41 10.35 2.33 -12.95
CA CYS A 41 10.19 3.55 -12.15
C CYS A 41 11.50 4.16 -11.58
N ALA A 42 12.66 3.54 -11.82
CA ALA A 42 13.92 3.83 -11.19
C ALA A 42 14.55 5.07 -11.84
N ALA A 43 14.47 5.18 -13.17
CA ALA A 43 14.98 6.35 -13.88
C ALA A 43 14.15 7.59 -13.49
N ARG A 44 12.83 7.44 -13.39
CA ARG A 44 11.90 8.51 -13.02
C ARG A 44 12.14 9.01 -11.60
N LEU A 45 12.32 8.11 -10.63
CA LEU A 45 12.60 8.49 -9.25
C LEU A 45 13.96 9.14 -9.09
N GLN A 46 15.01 8.58 -9.70
CA GLN A 46 16.35 9.18 -9.67
C GLN A 46 16.34 10.59 -10.26
N THR A 47 15.65 10.78 -11.38
CA THR A 47 15.53 12.09 -12.04
C THR A 47 14.73 13.07 -11.19
N ALA A 48 13.60 12.65 -10.63
CA ALA A 48 12.77 13.46 -9.75
C ALA A 48 13.53 13.91 -8.50
N PHE A 49 14.26 13.00 -7.87
CA PHE A 49 15.09 13.27 -6.71
C PHE A 49 16.24 14.22 -7.03
N ALA A 50 16.88 14.07 -8.20
CA ALA A 50 17.91 14.98 -8.66
C ALA A 50 17.38 16.42 -8.88
N VAL A 51 16.15 16.54 -9.42
CA VAL A 51 15.46 17.84 -9.52
C VAL A 51 15.20 18.42 -8.13
N TYR A 52 14.65 17.63 -7.20
CA TYR A 52 14.39 18.08 -5.83
C TYR A 52 15.65 18.62 -5.15
N LYS A 53 16.77 17.89 -5.23
CA LYS A 53 18.07 18.34 -4.67
C LYS A 53 18.62 19.61 -5.34
N ALA A 54 18.32 19.85 -6.61
CA ALA A 54 18.76 21.05 -7.31
C ALA A 54 18.02 22.31 -6.83
N HIS A 55 16.73 22.16 -6.48
CA HIS A 55 15.93 23.23 -5.85
C HIS A 55 16.31 23.44 -4.39
N TYR A 56 16.79 22.38 -3.74
CA TYR A 56 17.10 22.36 -2.31
C TYR A 56 18.51 21.80 -2.01
N PRO A 57 19.59 22.56 -2.26
CA PRO A 57 20.95 22.09 -2.08
C PRO A 57 21.30 21.70 -0.63
N ASP A 58 20.68 22.37 0.35
CA ASP A 58 20.93 22.08 1.77
C ASP A 58 20.44 20.69 2.18
N TYR A 59 19.37 20.20 1.54
CA TYR A 59 18.93 18.80 1.70
C TYR A 59 19.97 17.80 1.20
N ALA A 60 20.64 18.12 0.09
CA ALA A 60 21.68 17.27 -0.49
C ALA A 60 22.96 17.22 0.37
N ALA A 61 23.17 18.23 1.22
CA ALA A 61 24.35 18.34 2.08
C ALA A 61 24.16 17.69 3.47
N GLY A 62 22.91 17.43 3.88
CA GLY A 62 22.57 17.04 5.26
C GLY A 62 22.67 15.54 5.58
N ALA A 63 22.67 14.65 4.58
CA ALA A 63 22.69 13.20 4.78
C ALA A 63 23.33 12.44 3.60
N PRO A 64 23.76 11.18 3.78
CA PRO A 64 24.10 10.29 2.67
C PRO A 64 22.97 10.21 1.63
N THR A 65 23.33 10.04 0.35
CA THR A 65 22.38 10.15 -0.78
C THR A 65 21.25 9.12 -0.70
N ASP A 66 21.55 7.91 -0.27
CA ASP A 66 20.61 6.80 -0.08
C ASP A 66 19.61 7.09 1.06
N VAL A 67 20.09 7.65 2.17
CA VAL A 67 19.24 8.05 3.29
C VAL A 67 18.31 9.19 2.88
N ALA A 68 18.85 10.21 2.20
CA ALA A 68 18.06 11.33 1.68
C ALA A 68 17.05 10.89 0.61
N LEU A 69 17.41 9.91 -0.22
CA LEU A 69 16.47 9.34 -1.19
C LEU A 69 15.31 8.65 -0.49
N LYS A 70 15.60 7.80 0.52
CA LYS A 70 14.56 7.10 1.28
C LYS A 70 13.60 8.07 1.98
N GLN A 71 14.14 9.09 2.65
CA GLN A 71 13.34 10.12 3.32
C GLN A 71 12.44 10.89 2.34
N TRP A 72 12.98 11.22 1.15
CA TRP A 72 12.21 11.89 0.10
C TRP A 72 11.13 10.96 -0.45
N MET A 73 11.41 9.68 -0.71
CA MET A 73 10.41 8.70 -1.16
C MET A 73 9.26 8.56 -0.16
N ASP A 74 9.57 8.46 1.14
CA ASP A 74 8.55 8.41 2.21
C ASP A 74 7.66 9.67 2.20
N TYR A 75 8.27 10.83 1.97
CA TYR A 75 7.54 12.09 1.80
C TYR A 75 6.65 12.06 0.54
N MET A 76 7.16 11.58 -0.60
CA MET A 76 6.41 11.53 -1.85
C MET A 76 5.15 10.66 -1.75
N VAL A 77 5.23 9.52 -1.04
CA VAL A 77 4.07 8.66 -0.80
C VAL A 77 3.06 9.34 0.12
N ARG A 78 3.50 9.98 1.22
CA ARG A 78 2.61 10.75 2.11
C ARG A 78 1.89 11.88 1.37
N LEU A 79 2.52 12.48 0.35
CA LEU A 79 1.94 13.55 -0.45
C LEU A 79 0.78 13.05 -1.35
N GLY A 80 0.70 11.76 -1.70
CA GLY A 80 -0.52 11.19 -2.29
C GLY A 80 -0.74 11.41 -3.79
N SER A 81 -0.36 12.57 -4.31
CA SER A 81 -0.94 13.11 -5.56
C SER A 81 0.07 13.41 -6.67
N ASN A 82 1.11 12.59 -6.82
CA ASN A 82 2.16 12.82 -7.82
C ASN A 82 2.68 11.50 -8.43
N GLU A 83 3.24 11.56 -9.64
CA GLU A 83 3.75 10.38 -10.35
C GLU A 83 4.89 9.67 -9.61
N ALA A 84 5.69 10.41 -8.82
CA ALA A 84 6.77 9.81 -8.04
C ALA A 84 6.23 8.92 -6.91
N SER A 85 5.08 9.24 -6.30
CA SER A 85 4.40 8.40 -5.33
C SER A 85 4.11 7.01 -5.93
N GLY A 86 3.41 6.96 -7.07
CA GLY A 86 3.08 5.71 -7.73
C GLY A 86 4.33 4.93 -8.16
N CYS A 87 5.40 5.64 -8.54
CA CYS A 87 6.71 5.03 -8.82
C CYS A 87 7.36 4.39 -7.58
N VAL A 88 7.31 5.05 -6.42
CA VAL A 88 7.83 4.50 -5.15
C VAL A 88 7.07 3.23 -4.77
N VAL A 89 5.74 3.27 -4.87
CA VAL A 89 4.89 2.12 -4.54
C VAL A 89 5.12 0.97 -5.53
N SER A 90 5.21 1.24 -6.84
CA SER A 90 5.53 0.22 -7.85
C SER A 90 6.86 -0.48 -7.59
N LEU A 91 7.91 0.27 -7.21
CA LEU A 91 9.21 -0.33 -6.88
C LEU A 91 9.13 -1.27 -5.68
N LEU A 92 8.33 -0.91 -4.67
CA LEU A 92 8.13 -1.75 -3.50
C LEU A 92 7.33 -3.01 -3.84
N GLU A 93 6.29 -2.90 -4.67
CA GLU A 93 5.51 -4.02 -5.19
C GLU A 93 6.41 -5.00 -5.97
N VAL A 94 7.23 -4.50 -6.91
CA VAL A 94 8.18 -5.32 -7.67
C VAL A 94 9.19 -6.02 -6.76
N ALA A 95 9.72 -5.34 -5.74
CA ALA A 95 10.65 -5.96 -4.80
C ALA A 95 10.01 -7.09 -3.98
N ILE A 96 8.71 -6.96 -3.66
CA ILE A 96 7.94 -8.02 -3.00
C ILE A 96 7.73 -9.19 -3.97
N ASP A 97 7.28 -8.91 -5.19
CA ASP A 97 7.03 -9.91 -6.23
C ASP A 97 8.30 -10.70 -6.59
N ASP A 98 9.45 -10.03 -6.69
CA ASP A 98 10.74 -10.67 -6.98
C ASP A 98 11.10 -11.71 -5.91
N ILE A 99 10.94 -11.38 -4.61
CA ILE A 99 11.21 -12.34 -3.52
C ILE A 99 10.20 -13.49 -3.52
N LEU A 100 8.91 -13.20 -3.75
CA LEU A 100 7.87 -14.22 -3.82
C LEU A 100 8.11 -15.19 -5.00
N PHE A 101 8.61 -14.69 -6.12
CA PHE A 101 8.93 -15.48 -7.31
C PHE A 101 10.19 -16.32 -7.15
N ASP A 102 11.28 -15.74 -6.62
CA ASP A 102 12.58 -16.40 -6.55
C ASP A 102 12.69 -17.37 -5.36
N GLU A 103 12.05 -17.06 -4.23
CA GLU A 103 12.26 -17.79 -2.96
C GLU A 103 10.97 -18.34 -2.32
N GLY A 104 9.79 -17.88 -2.77
CA GLY A 104 8.49 -18.29 -2.25
C GLY A 104 7.95 -19.63 -2.78
N PRO A 105 6.68 -19.96 -2.49
CA PRO A 105 5.71 -19.18 -1.72
C PRO A 105 5.98 -19.27 -0.21
N PHE A 106 5.60 -18.21 0.53
CA PHE A 106 5.63 -18.17 2.00
C PHE A 106 4.21 -18.16 2.58
N PRO A 107 3.49 -19.29 2.51
CA PRO A 107 2.12 -19.36 3.01
C PRO A 107 2.08 -19.01 4.50
N ASP A 108 0.97 -18.40 4.90
CA ASP A 108 0.69 -18.03 6.29
C ASP A 108 1.77 -17.14 6.93
N LEU A 109 2.54 -16.38 6.13
CA LEU A 109 3.46 -15.37 6.66
C LEU A 109 2.75 -14.06 6.97
N PHE A 110 1.82 -13.65 6.09
CA PHE A 110 1.22 -12.32 6.13
C PHE A 110 -0.25 -12.31 5.72
N CYS A 111 -1.08 -11.64 6.52
CA CYS A 111 -2.51 -11.44 6.25
C CYS A 111 -2.95 -9.97 6.30
N GLY A 112 -2.05 -9.04 5.99
CA GLY A 112 -2.20 -7.61 6.32
C GLY A 112 -1.52 -7.22 7.64
N LYS A 113 -1.13 -8.24 8.43
CA LYS A 113 -0.15 -8.21 9.51
C LYS A 113 0.65 -9.51 9.47
N LEU A 114 1.79 -9.55 10.17
CA LEU A 114 2.53 -10.79 10.33
C LEU A 114 1.69 -11.82 11.07
N ALA A 115 1.54 -12.99 10.47
CA ALA A 115 0.82 -14.14 11.03
C ALA A 115 1.71 -14.99 11.93
N ARG A 116 3.03 -14.95 11.68
CA ARG A 116 4.06 -15.65 12.43
C ARG A 116 5.40 -14.93 12.28
N GLU A 117 6.35 -15.30 13.12
CA GLU A 117 7.73 -14.81 13.00
C GLU A 117 8.41 -15.36 11.71
N PRO A 118 9.23 -14.53 11.04
CA PRO A 118 10.05 -14.97 9.91
C PRO A 118 11.09 -16.03 10.30
N ALA A 119 11.17 -17.11 9.53
CA ALA A 119 12.05 -18.25 9.78
C ALA A 119 13.34 -18.23 8.95
N SER A 120 13.44 -17.40 7.90
CA SER A 120 14.60 -17.29 7.00
C SER A 120 14.97 -15.83 6.71
N GLU A 121 16.16 -15.60 6.14
CA GLU A 121 16.57 -14.26 5.69
C GLU A 121 15.62 -13.70 4.62
N ALA A 122 15.13 -14.55 3.71
CA ALA A 122 14.15 -14.20 2.69
C ALA A 122 12.82 -13.74 3.31
N GLU A 123 12.31 -14.50 4.29
CA GLU A 123 11.08 -14.13 5.01
C GLU A 123 11.26 -12.85 5.82
N GLN A 124 12.45 -12.62 6.40
CA GLN A 124 12.75 -11.38 7.13
C GLN A 124 12.76 -10.18 6.18
N HIS A 125 13.39 -10.31 5.02
CA HIS A 125 13.41 -9.27 4.01
C HIS A 125 12.00 -8.98 3.47
N LEU A 126 11.25 -10.02 3.09
CA LEU A 126 9.87 -9.89 2.65
C LEU A 126 8.99 -9.22 3.72
N SER A 127 9.13 -9.61 4.98
CA SER A 127 8.38 -9.02 6.10
C SER A 127 8.68 -7.53 6.27
N ALA A 128 9.93 -7.09 6.06
CA ALA A 128 10.29 -5.68 6.10
C ALA A 128 9.66 -4.89 4.93
N LEU A 129 9.60 -5.46 3.73
CA LEU A 129 8.95 -4.84 2.57
C LEU A 129 7.43 -4.76 2.77
N LEU A 130 6.79 -5.81 3.26
CA LEU A 130 5.36 -5.85 3.58
C LEU A 130 4.99 -4.86 4.69
N ALA A 131 5.83 -4.75 5.73
CA ALA A 131 5.67 -3.73 6.76
C ALA A 131 5.75 -2.31 6.17
N LYS A 132 6.66 -2.07 5.22
CA LYS A 132 6.75 -0.77 4.53
C LYS A 132 5.55 -0.50 3.63
N MET A 133 5.03 -1.51 2.93
CA MET A 133 3.83 -1.38 2.12
C MET A 133 2.61 -1.08 3.00
N THR A 134 2.53 -1.71 4.17
CA THR A 134 1.51 -1.45 5.19
C THR A 134 1.58 0.00 5.67
N GLU A 135 2.78 0.48 6.03
CA GLU A 135 3.01 1.88 6.44
C GLU A 135 2.54 2.87 5.34
N TYR A 136 2.79 2.55 4.07
CA TYR A 136 2.32 3.36 2.95
C TYR A 136 0.80 3.30 2.77
N ALA A 137 0.18 2.12 2.89
CA ALA A 137 -1.27 1.98 2.83
C ALA A 137 -1.97 2.74 3.98
N GLU A 138 -1.36 2.84 5.16
CA GLU A 138 -1.87 3.63 6.29
C GLU A 138 -1.98 5.13 5.98
N THR A 139 -1.21 5.64 5.01
CA THR A 139 -1.34 7.03 4.54
C THR A 139 -2.61 7.27 3.72
N LEU A 140 -3.36 6.20 3.42
CA LEU A 140 -4.50 6.17 2.51
C LEU A 140 -4.17 6.72 1.12
N ASN A 141 -2.90 6.70 0.74
CA ASN A 141 -2.47 6.96 -0.63
C ASN A 141 -3.10 5.94 -1.57
N ARG A 142 -3.74 6.41 -2.65
CA ARG A 142 -4.46 5.54 -3.58
C ARG A 142 -3.57 4.47 -4.20
N ASP A 143 -2.37 4.84 -4.67
CA ASP A 143 -1.45 3.89 -5.31
C ASP A 143 -1.02 2.82 -4.30
N ALA A 144 -0.72 3.22 -3.06
CA ALA A 144 -0.35 2.31 -1.97
C ALA A 144 -1.49 1.37 -1.59
N VAL A 145 -2.73 1.88 -1.48
CA VAL A 145 -3.92 1.07 -1.19
C VAL A 145 -4.18 0.07 -2.32
N GLU A 146 -4.13 0.52 -3.59
CA GLU A 146 -4.31 -0.35 -4.75
C GLU A 146 -3.22 -1.43 -4.82
N ALA A 147 -1.95 -1.08 -4.61
CA ALA A 147 -0.84 -2.04 -4.60
C ALA A 147 -0.98 -3.04 -3.45
N PHE A 148 -1.33 -2.56 -2.26
CA PHE A 148 -1.51 -3.45 -1.12
C PHE A 148 -2.65 -4.44 -1.35
N LEU A 149 -3.78 -3.99 -1.92
CA LEU A 149 -4.88 -4.89 -2.30
C LEU A 149 -4.46 -5.96 -3.31
N ARG A 150 -3.67 -5.61 -4.33
CA ARG A 150 -3.18 -6.58 -5.32
C ARG A 150 -2.34 -7.69 -4.70
N LEU A 151 -1.51 -7.37 -3.69
CA LEU A 151 -0.77 -8.40 -2.95
C LEU A 151 -1.74 -9.43 -2.33
N GLY A 152 -2.84 -8.96 -1.74
CA GLY A 152 -3.86 -9.81 -1.12
C GLY A 152 -4.76 -10.59 -2.10
N GLU A 153 -4.67 -10.35 -3.41
CA GLU A 153 -5.34 -11.14 -4.45
C GLU A 153 -4.56 -12.43 -4.78
N ASP A 154 -3.26 -12.48 -4.49
CA ASP A 154 -2.46 -13.70 -4.62
C ASP A 154 -2.70 -14.64 -3.44
N THR A 155 -3.78 -15.42 -3.54
CA THR A 155 -4.22 -16.37 -2.52
C THR A 155 -3.20 -17.45 -2.14
N MET A 156 -2.13 -17.62 -2.92
CA MET A 156 -1.07 -18.59 -2.65
C MET A 156 0.00 -18.06 -1.69
N THR A 157 0.14 -16.74 -1.57
CA THR A 157 1.25 -16.10 -0.84
C THR A 157 0.76 -15.14 0.23
N THR A 158 -0.25 -14.31 -0.03
CA THR A 158 -0.81 -13.41 0.98
C THR A 158 -2.33 -13.37 0.89
N ARG A 159 -2.98 -13.58 2.03
CA ARG A 159 -4.43 -13.51 2.13
C ARG A 159 -4.82 -12.58 3.24
N PHE A 160 -5.45 -11.47 2.89
CA PHE A 160 -5.83 -10.47 3.88
C PHE A 160 -6.91 -10.95 4.84
N ASN A 161 -6.73 -10.56 6.11
CA ASN A 161 -7.79 -10.57 7.10
C ASN A 161 -9.01 -9.79 6.53
N PRO A 162 -10.24 -10.32 6.66
CA PRO A 162 -11.45 -9.68 6.16
C PRO A 162 -11.62 -8.22 6.59
N ASP A 163 -11.24 -7.88 7.83
CA ASP A 163 -11.31 -6.51 8.33
C ASP A 163 -10.42 -5.55 7.53
N ILE A 164 -9.16 -5.96 7.31
CA ILE A 164 -8.13 -5.19 6.61
C ILE A 164 -8.53 -5.05 5.14
N ARG A 165 -8.91 -6.17 4.51
CA ARG A 165 -9.39 -6.19 3.12
C ARG A 165 -10.59 -5.26 2.96
N TYR A 166 -11.57 -5.35 3.86
CA TYR A 166 -12.75 -4.49 3.81
C TYR A 166 -12.40 -3.02 3.91
N PHE A 167 -11.55 -2.64 4.87
CA PHE A 167 -11.13 -1.25 5.05
C PHE A 167 -10.45 -0.69 3.79
N LEU A 168 -9.53 -1.46 3.20
CA LEU A 168 -8.78 -1.06 2.00
C LEU A 168 -9.70 -0.93 0.78
N GLU A 169 -10.55 -1.92 0.53
CA GLU A 169 -11.54 -1.90 -0.56
C GLU A 169 -12.51 -0.73 -0.38
N ARG A 170 -12.97 -0.48 0.86
CA ARG A 170 -13.87 0.62 1.21
C ARG A 170 -13.22 1.98 0.98
N THR A 171 -11.92 2.08 1.23
CA THR A 171 -11.09 3.27 0.94
C THR A 171 -10.99 3.50 -0.56
N LEU A 172 -10.63 2.45 -1.33
CA LEU A 172 -10.51 2.53 -2.77
C LEU A 172 -11.84 2.88 -3.46
N ALA A 173 -12.94 2.30 -2.98
CA ALA A 173 -14.29 2.58 -3.46
C ALA A 173 -14.65 4.06 -3.33
N TRP A 174 -14.30 4.68 -2.20
CA TRP A 174 -14.51 6.11 -1.98
C TRP A 174 -13.61 6.96 -2.90
N GLN A 175 -12.33 6.62 -3.01
CA GLN A 175 -11.36 7.36 -3.85
C GLN A 175 -11.71 7.31 -5.34
N THR A 176 -12.28 6.20 -5.81
CA THR A 176 -12.61 6.00 -7.23
C THR A 176 -14.06 6.33 -7.57
N GLY A 177 -14.91 6.60 -6.58
CA GLY A 177 -16.35 6.77 -6.76
C GLY A 177 -17.07 5.51 -7.23
N LYS A 178 -16.43 4.34 -7.13
CA LYS A 178 -17.02 3.04 -7.50
C LYS A 178 -17.48 2.34 -6.22
N PRO A 179 -18.78 2.03 -6.06
CA PRO A 179 -19.24 1.35 -4.86
C PRO A 179 -18.65 -0.05 -4.74
N LEU A 180 -18.49 -0.52 -3.50
CA LEU A 180 -18.21 -1.93 -3.23
C LEU A 180 -19.29 -2.82 -3.85
N SER A 181 -18.91 -3.96 -4.40
CA SER A 181 -19.90 -4.90 -4.92
C SER A 181 -20.77 -5.42 -3.76
N PRO A 182 -22.10 -5.56 -3.96
CA PRO A 182 -22.98 -6.16 -2.96
C PRO A 182 -22.50 -7.54 -2.52
N GLU A 183 -21.99 -8.33 -3.45
CA GLU A 183 -21.47 -9.68 -3.21
C GLU A 183 -20.27 -9.66 -2.25
N PHE A 184 -19.33 -8.73 -2.44
CA PHE A 184 -18.20 -8.57 -1.54
C PHE A 184 -18.67 -8.21 -0.12
N ARG A 185 -19.63 -7.27 -0.02
CA ARG A 185 -20.18 -6.87 1.28
C ARG A 185 -20.86 -8.04 1.99
N GLU A 186 -21.63 -8.87 1.28
CA GLU A 186 -22.25 -10.06 1.86
C GLU A 186 -21.21 -11.08 2.35
N ILE A 187 -20.15 -11.32 1.58
CA ILE A 187 -19.05 -12.23 1.96
C ILE A 187 -18.34 -11.73 3.22
N VAL A 188 -17.99 -10.45 3.25
CA VAL A 188 -17.30 -9.84 4.40
C VAL A 188 -18.20 -9.85 5.65
N ILE A 189 -19.49 -9.55 5.52
CA ILE A 189 -20.45 -9.64 6.64
C ILE A 189 -20.51 -11.07 7.17
N ALA A 190 -20.54 -12.07 6.28
CA ALA A 190 -20.56 -13.47 6.70
C ALA A 190 -19.27 -13.89 7.44
N GLN A 191 -18.12 -13.32 7.06
CA GLN A 191 -16.82 -13.62 7.66
C GLN A 191 -16.57 -12.88 9.00
N MET A 192 -16.94 -11.60 9.08
CA MET A 192 -16.64 -10.74 10.24
C MET A 192 -17.78 -10.70 11.27
N GLY A 193 -19.03 -10.86 10.81
CA GLY A 193 -20.22 -10.52 11.58
C GLY A 193 -20.50 -9.00 11.59
N GLN A 194 -21.76 -8.64 11.90
CA GLN A 194 -22.22 -7.25 11.84
C GLN A 194 -21.53 -6.34 12.86
N GLU A 195 -21.31 -6.83 14.09
CA GLU A 195 -20.66 -6.04 15.16
C GLU A 195 -19.24 -5.63 14.76
N ARG A 196 -18.44 -6.56 14.23
CA ARG A 196 -17.08 -6.27 13.78
C ARG A 196 -17.07 -5.34 12.57
N LEU A 197 -18.02 -5.51 11.64
CA LEU A 197 -18.18 -4.59 10.51
C LEU A 197 -18.44 -3.15 10.98
N ASP A 198 -19.32 -2.96 11.97
CA ASP A 198 -19.63 -1.63 12.51
C ASP A 198 -18.38 -0.97 13.13
N ASP A 199 -17.51 -1.74 13.77
CA ASP A 199 -16.25 -1.24 14.32
C ASP A 199 -15.23 -0.86 13.25
N VAL A 200 -15.11 -1.64 12.18
CA VAL A 200 -14.26 -1.32 11.03
C VAL A 200 -14.79 -0.08 10.29
N GLU A 201 -16.09 0.08 10.12
CA GLU A 201 -16.70 1.30 9.56
C GLU A 201 -16.45 2.54 10.43
N LYS A 202 -16.49 2.40 11.77
CA LYS A 202 -16.09 3.51 12.67
C LYS A 202 -14.62 3.87 12.50
N ALA A 203 -13.73 2.88 12.36
CA ALA A 203 -12.30 3.12 12.12
C ALA A 203 -12.06 3.76 10.75
N TYR A 204 -12.79 3.32 9.73
CA TYR A 204 -12.80 3.95 8.41
C TYR A 204 -13.19 5.42 8.49
N GLY A 205 -14.24 5.76 9.25
CA GLY A 205 -14.63 7.15 9.51
C GLY A 205 -13.55 8.00 10.21
N ARG A 206 -12.54 7.39 10.82
CA ARG A 206 -11.38 8.05 11.44
C ARG A 206 -10.11 7.98 10.58
N ASN A 207 -10.15 7.38 9.39
CA ASN A 207 -8.98 7.09 8.56
C ASN A 207 -7.91 6.24 9.26
N ASP A 208 -8.34 5.28 10.09
CA ASP A 208 -7.49 4.57 11.04
C ASP A 208 -7.25 3.12 10.62
N LEU A 209 -6.48 2.91 9.54
CA LEU A 209 -6.11 1.55 9.09
C LEU A 209 -5.28 0.82 10.15
N ARG A 210 -4.36 1.53 10.81
CA ARG A 210 -3.50 0.96 11.86
C ARG A 210 -4.34 0.34 12.98
N GLY A 211 -5.33 1.08 13.49
CA GLY A 211 -6.25 0.58 14.51
C GLY A 211 -7.07 -0.62 14.05
N VAL A 212 -7.43 -0.72 12.76
CA VAL A 212 -8.03 -1.93 12.21
C VAL A 212 -7.06 -3.11 12.31
N ILE A 213 -5.84 -2.95 11.79
CA ILE A 213 -4.79 -4.00 11.81
C ILE A 213 -4.52 -4.51 13.23
N GLU A 214 -4.37 -3.59 14.20
CA GLU A 214 -4.08 -3.91 15.60
C GLU A 214 -5.23 -4.67 16.29
N THR A 215 -6.47 -4.34 15.96
CA THR A 215 -7.66 -4.96 16.57
C THR A 215 -8.19 -6.16 15.80
N SER A 216 -7.66 -6.42 14.60
CA SER A 216 -8.08 -7.53 13.77
C SER A 216 -7.76 -8.86 14.44
N PRO A 217 -8.62 -9.88 14.26
CA PRO A 217 -8.33 -11.24 14.70
C PRO A 217 -6.97 -11.73 14.18
N GLU A 218 -6.44 -12.77 14.81
CA GLU A 218 -5.26 -13.47 14.31
C GLU A 218 -5.47 -13.95 12.87
N CYS A 219 -4.37 -14.12 12.14
CA CYS A 219 -4.40 -14.62 10.78
C CYS A 219 -4.87 -16.09 10.78
N THR A 220 -6.19 -16.31 10.73
CA THR A 220 -6.78 -17.64 10.58
C THR A 220 -6.99 -17.96 9.10
N SER A 221 -7.01 -19.24 8.74
CA SER A 221 -7.45 -19.65 7.40
C SER A 221 -8.95 -19.34 7.23
N TRP A 222 -9.27 -18.18 6.68
CA TRP A 222 -10.64 -17.84 6.30
C TRP A 222 -11.11 -18.84 5.22
N SER A 223 -12.40 -19.11 5.04
CA SER A 223 -12.86 -19.85 3.85
C SER A 223 -13.36 -18.85 2.82
N ASP A 224 -12.92 -18.97 1.57
CA ASP A 224 -13.58 -18.27 0.44
C ASP A 224 -14.87 -18.99 0.04
N GLU A 225 -15.18 -20.11 0.69
CA GLU A 225 -16.49 -20.73 0.60
C GLU A 225 -17.53 -19.74 1.11
N ILE A 226 -18.22 -19.13 0.14
CA ILE A 226 -19.62 -18.73 0.27
C ILE A 226 -20.28 -19.86 1.04
N VAL A 227 -20.67 -19.63 2.30
CA VAL A 227 -21.58 -20.55 2.99
C VAL A 227 -22.72 -20.72 2.01
N PRO A 228 -22.92 -21.92 1.41
CA PRO A 228 -24.04 -22.11 0.52
C PRO A 228 -25.24 -21.71 1.35
N LYS A 229 -25.98 -20.67 0.94
CA LYS A 229 -27.33 -20.48 1.45
C LYS A 229 -27.92 -21.87 1.38
N GLU A 230 -28.21 -22.48 2.54
CA GLU A 230 -28.90 -23.76 2.59
C GLU A 230 -29.92 -23.69 1.49
N ALA A 231 -29.77 -24.56 0.49
CA ALA A 231 -30.59 -24.50 -0.70
C ALA A 231 -32.03 -24.44 -0.20
N LEU A 232 -32.63 -23.25 -0.29
CA LEU A 232 -34.03 -23.07 0.01
C LEU A 232 -34.69 -24.00 -0.98
N ASN A 233 -35.08 -25.17 -0.48
CA ASN A 233 -35.53 -26.26 -1.31
C ASN A 233 -36.85 -25.81 -1.90
N VAL A 234 -36.79 -25.24 -3.11
CA VAL A 234 -37.91 -24.62 -3.82
C VAL A 234 -39.00 -25.67 -4.11
N GLU A 235 -38.68 -26.96 -4.00
CA GLU A 235 -39.66 -28.06 -4.10
C GLU A 235 -40.61 -28.16 -2.90
N THR A 236 -40.29 -27.54 -1.76
CA THR A 236 -41.15 -27.60 -0.56
C THR A 236 -42.24 -26.54 -0.53
N ILE A 237 -42.15 -25.48 -1.34
CA ILE A 237 -43.15 -24.39 -1.38
C ILE A 237 -44.41 -24.78 -2.18
N TRP A 238 -44.33 -25.78 -3.06
CA TRP A 238 -45.47 -26.23 -3.88
C TRP A 238 -46.17 -27.49 -3.36
N ARG A 239 -45.85 -27.94 -2.14
CA ARG A 239 -46.53 -29.07 -1.49
C ARG A 239 -46.93 -28.72 -0.05
N ARG A 240 -47.91 -27.83 0.11
CA ARG A 240 -48.97 -27.90 1.13
C ARG A 240 -50.03 -26.83 0.90
#